data_AF-A0A562PQA2-F1
#
_entry.id   AF-A0A562PQA2-F1
#
_cell.length_a   1.000
_cell.length_b   1.000
_cell.length_c   1.000
_cell.angle_alpha   90.00
_cell.angle_beta   90.00
_cell.angle_gamma   90.00
#
_symmetry.space_group_name_H-M   'P 1'
#
loop_
_entity.id
_entity.type
_entity.pdbx_description
1 polymer ?
#
loop_
_entity_poly.entity_id
_entity_poly.type
_entity_poly.pdbx_seq_one_letter_code
_entity_poly.pdbx_strand_id
1 'polypeptide(L)'
;MKKISTIIITLFFSTFLLAQTTWKVDPMHSKLTFSTVHLGISDIAGLFKKFEITATTTKTDFSDAVLELSTDEASIDTEVEMRDNHLRSADFFDVE
;
A
#
# COMPACT_ATOMS: atom_id res chain seq x y z
N MET A 1 -29.92 -22.96 33.87
CA MET A 1 -28.44 -23.02 33.98
C MET A 1 -27.77 -23.56 32.72
N LYS A 2 -28.13 -24.75 32.21
CA LYS A 2 -27.53 -25.33 30.98
C LYS A 2 -27.63 -24.44 29.73
N LYS A 3 -28.78 -23.77 29.51
CA LYS A 3 -29.00 -22.88 28.36
C LYS A 3 -28.16 -21.58 28.41
N ILE A 4 -27.78 -21.13 29.60
CA ILE A 4 -26.95 -19.92 29.78
C ILE A 4 -25.49 -20.24 29.49
N SER A 5 -24.99 -21.43 29.92
CA SER A 5 -23.66 -21.92 29.54
C SER A 5 -23.51 -22.12 28.03
N THR A 6 -24.55 -22.59 27.33
CA THR A 6 -24.47 -22.78 25.87
C THR A 6 -24.33 -21.47 25.11
N ILE A 7 -25.01 -20.39 25.53
CA ILE A 7 -24.92 -19.06 24.89
C ILE A 7 -23.54 -18.43 25.09
N ILE A 8 -22.93 -18.62 26.26
CA ILE A 8 -21.58 -18.09 26.56
C ILE A 8 -20.52 -18.79 25.71
N ILE A 9 -20.68 -20.09 25.44
CA ILE A 9 -19.75 -20.88 24.61
C ILE A 9 -19.83 -20.49 23.13
N THR A 10 -21.02 -20.24 22.58
CA THR A 10 -21.13 -19.76 21.19
C THR A 10 -20.62 -18.34 21.01
N LEU A 11 -20.78 -17.46 22.01
CA LEU A 11 -20.27 -16.08 21.96
C LEU A 11 -18.73 -16.01 22.04
N PHE A 12 -18.09 -16.99 22.69
CA PHE A 12 -16.64 -17.09 22.77
C PHE A 12 -15.99 -17.68 21.49
N PHE A 13 -16.75 -18.46 20.72
CA PHE A 13 -16.25 -19.03 19.45
C PHE A 13 -16.25 -18.00 18.30
N SER A 14 -17.12 -16.98 18.35
CA SER A 14 -17.18 -15.93 17.33
C SER A 14 -16.01 -14.94 17.36
N THR A 15 -15.25 -14.86 18.46
CA THR A 15 -14.13 -13.90 18.59
C THR A 15 -12.80 -14.44 18.05
N PHE A 16 -12.68 -15.75 17.81
CA PHE A 16 -11.46 -16.35 17.24
C PHE A 16 -11.33 -16.17 15.72
N LEU A 17 -12.40 -15.76 15.03
CA LEU A 17 -12.43 -15.64 13.57
C LEU A 17 -11.95 -14.28 13.03
N LEU A 18 -11.53 -13.34 13.89
CA LEU A 18 -11.23 -11.94 13.49
C LEU A 18 -9.91 -11.40 14.04
N ALA A 19 -8.92 -12.25 14.34
CA ALA A 19 -7.59 -11.79 14.75
C ALA A 19 -6.78 -11.31 13.53
N GLN A 20 -7.21 -10.20 12.92
CA GLN A 20 -6.51 -9.52 11.84
C GLN A 20 -5.80 -8.28 12.39
N THR A 21 -4.51 -8.13 12.09
CA THR A 21 -3.76 -6.92 12.35
C THR A 21 -3.74 -6.07 11.09
N THR A 22 -4.08 -4.78 11.22
CA THR A 22 -3.94 -3.80 10.14
C THR A 22 -2.71 -2.94 10.40
N TRP A 23 -1.84 -2.84 9.41
CA TRP A 23 -0.63 -2.04 9.41
C TRP A 23 -0.81 -0.89 8.43
N LYS A 24 -0.40 0.31 8.83
CA LYS A 24 -0.36 1.49 7.96
C LYS A 24 1.08 1.86 7.69
N VAL A 25 1.34 2.35 6.49
CA VAL A 25 2.65 2.86 6.10
C VAL A 25 3.08 3.99 7.03
N ASP A 26 4.36 4.04 7.36
CA ASP A 26 4.97 5.19 8.01
C ASP A 26 5.62 6.06 6.92
N PRO A 27 5.07 7.25 6.64
CA PRO A 27 5.59 8.12 5.58
C PRO A 27 7.03 8.58 5.80
N MET A 28 7.51 8.65 7.05
CA MET A 28 8.85 9.14 7.37
C MET A 28 9.94 8.08 7.14
N HIS A 29 9.56 6.81 7.05
CA HIS A 29 10.48 5.68 6.91
C HIS A 29 10.20 4.81 5.68
N SER A 30 9.34 5.28 4.78
CA SER A 30 8.94 4.55 3.58
C SER A 30 9.15 5.39 2.32
N LYS A 31 9.39 4.74 1.18
CA LYS A 31 9.45 5.38 -0.14
C LYS A 31 8.82 4.49 -1.19
N LEU A 32 7.99 5.06 -2.06
CA LEU A 32 7.48 4.39 -3.26
C LEU A 32 8.33 4.81 -4.46
N THR A 33 9.29 3.97 -4.85
CA THR A 33 10.26 4.27 -5.92
C THR A 33 10.07 3.39 -7.14
N PHE A 34 10.48 3.87 -8.30
CA PHE A 34 10.57 3.12 -9.54
C PHE A 34 11.91 3.37 -10.24
N SER A 35 12.24 2.50 -11.18
CA SER A 35 13.35 2.70 -12.13
C SER A 35 12.92 2.21 -13.51
N THR A 36 13.34 2.91 -14.56
CA THR A 36 13.11 2.53 -15.95
C THR A 36 14.34 2.79 -16.81
N VAL A 37 14.52 1.97 -17.85
CA VAL A 37 15.69 2.08 -18.73
C VAL A 37 15.41 3.09 -19.85
N HIS A 38 16.24 4.12 -19.95
CA HIS A 38 16.21 5.09 -21.03
C HIS A 38 17.10 4.63 -22.18
N LEU A 39 16.46 4.27 -23.31
CA LEU A 39 17.09 3.85 -24.56
C LEU A 39 18.10 2.69 -24.43
N GLY A 40 17.95 1.85 -23.41
CA GLY A 40 18.86 0.72 -23.15
C GLY A 40 20.21 1.11 -22.53
N ILE A 41 20.43 2.37 -22.16
CA ILE A 41 21.75 2.89 -21.78
C ILE A 41 21.80 3.30 -20.31
N SER A 42 20.80 4.07 -19.84
CA SER A 42 20.83 4.68 -18.51
C SER A 42 19.53 4.43 -17.76
N ASP A 43 19.63 4.16 -16.47
CA ASP A 43 18.47 4.06 -15.59
C ASP A 43 17.96 5.46 -15.19
N ILE A 44 16.65 5.66 -15.30
CA ILE A 44 15.93 6.79 -14.72
C ILE A 44 15.23 6.28 -13.47
N ALA A 45 15.71 6.73 -12.31
CA ALA A 45 15.01 6.54 -11.05
C ALA A 45 13.96 7.63 -10.84
N GLY A 46 12.89 7.28 -10.13
CA GLY A 46 11.89 8.24 -9.69
C GLY A 46 11.11 7.71 -8.50
N LEU A 47 10.23 8.55 -7.97
CA LEU A 47 9.37 8.22 -6.84
C LEU A 47 8.01 8.92 -6.94
N PHE A 48 7.05 8.41 -6.18
CA PHE A 48 5.82 9.14 -5.88
C PHE A 48 5.89 9.65 -4.44
N LYS A 49 5.76 10.97 -4.26
CA LYS A 49 5.89 11.61 -2.94
C LYS A 49 4.70 11.32 -2.03
N LYS A 50 3.54 11.01 -2.59
CA LYS A 50 2.31 10.75 -1.85
C LYS A 50 1.79 9.37 -2.18
N PHE A 51 1.78 8.52 -1.16
CA PHE A 51 1.32 7.16 -1.27
C PHE A 51 0.81 6.68 0.09
N GLU A 52 -0.12 5.72 0.03
CA GLU A 52 -0.69 5.04 1.18
C GLU A 52 -0.54 3.54 0.96
N ILE A 53 -0.09 2.83 1.99
CA ILE A 53 -0.04 1.38 1.98
C ILE A 53 -0.71 0.87 3.24
N THR A 54 -1.62 -0.09 3.05
CA THR A 54 -2.25 -0.83 4.13
C THR A 54 -1.90 -2.30 3.97
N ALA A 55 -1.40 -2.92 5.04
CA ALA A 55 -1.22 -4.35 5.10
C ALA A 55 -2.18 -4.97 6.11
N THR A 56 -2.77 -6.09 5.74
CA THR A 56 -3.70 -6.87 6.55
C THR A 56 -3.10 -8.25 6.76
N THR A 57 -2.90 -8.68 8.01
CA THR A 57 -2.28 -9.98 8.32
C THR A 57 -3.07 -10.73 9.38
N THR A 58 -3.16 -12.06 9.30
CA THR A 58 -3.65 -12.90 10.41
C THR A 58 -2.52 -13.62 11.14
N LYS A 59 -1.33 -13.68 10.54
CA LYS A 59 -0.11 -14.22 11.14
C LYS A 59 0.89 -13.12 11.48
N THR A 60 1.86 -13.44 12.33
CA THR A 60 2.93 -12.52 12.76
C THR A 60 4.08 -12.41 11.76
N ASP A 61 4.17 -13.33 10.79
CA ASP A 61 5.29 -13.43 9.83
C ASP A 61 5.00 -12.78 8.48
N PHE A 62 3.84 -12.11 8.33
CA PHE A 62 3.37 -11.49 7.09
C PHE A 62 3.21 -12.48 5.91
N SER A 63 3.32 -13.79 6.12
CA SER A 63 3.22 -14.80 5.04
C SER A 63 1.83 -14.83 4.37
N ASP A 64 0.83 -14.27 5.02
CA ASP A 64 -0.55 -14.14 4.57
C ASP A 64 -0.97 -12.68 4.34
N ALA A 65 -0.01 -11.76 4.25
CA ALA A 65 -0.29 -10.34 4.13
C ALA A 65 -1.09 -10.04 2.85
N VAL A 66 -2.21 -9.33 3.01
CA VAL A 66 -2.93 -8.68 1.92
C VAL A 66 -2.53 -7.21 1.91
N LEU A 67 -2.03 -6.75 0.76
CA LEU A 67 -1.53 -5.39 0.59
C LEU A 67 -2.48 -4.59 -0.31
N GLU A 68 -2.81 -3.39 0.13
CA GLU A 68 -3.47 -2.35 -0.66
C GLU A 68 -2.54 -1.16 -0.76
N LEU A 69 -2.26 -0.73 -1.99
CA LEU A 69 -1.43 0.43 -2.28
C LEU A 69 -2.25 1.42 -3.11
N SER A 70 -2.16 2.69 -2.74
CA SER A 70 -2.66 3.80 -3.56
C SER A 70 -1.62 4.91 -3.59
N THR A 71 -1.59 5.66 -4.68
CA THR A 71 -0.66 6.78 -4.85
C THR A 71 -1.36 7.91 -5.57
N ASP A 72 -0.92 9.14 -5.34
CA ASP A 72 -1.30 10.31 -6.14
C ASP A 72 -0.26 10.42 -7.27
N GLU A 73 -0.65 10.08 -8.50
CA GLU A 73 0.24 10.07 -9.65
C GLU A 73 0.80 11.46 -9.97
N ALA A 74 0.08 12.53 -9.63
CA ALA A 74 0.57 13.90 -9.77
C ALA A 74 1.75 14.19 -8.82
N SER A 75 1.98 13.34 -7.81
CA SER A 75 3.12 13.43 -6.91
C SER A 75 4.42 12.82 -7.44
N ILE A 76 4.44 12.40 -8.71
CA ILE A 76 5.64 11.89 -9.38
C ILE A 76 6.79 12.89 -9.32
N ASP A 77 7.98 12.37 -9.05
CA ASP A 77 9.24 13.12 -9.02
C ASP A 77 10.35 12.25 -9.60
N THR A 78 10.92 12.72 -10.71
CA THR A 78 12.11 12.14 -11.35
C THR A 78 13.32 13.08 -11.23
N GLU A 79 13.23 14.08 -10.37
CA GLU A 79 14.21 15.16 -10.16
C GLU A 79 14.42 16.05 -11.41
N VAL A 80 13.53 15.96 -12.41
CA VAL A 80 13.57 16.72 -13.67
C VAL A 80 12.19 17.26 -13.99
N GLU A 81 11.96 18.55 -13.68
CA GLU A 81 10.65 19.21 -13.78
C GLU A 81 9.97 19.05 -15.16
N MET A 82 10.72 19.23 -16.25
CA MET A 82 10.17 19.08 -17.61
C MET A 82 9.64 17.66 -17.85
N ARG A 83 10.34 16.65 -17.33
CA ARG A 83 9.93 15.25 -17.47
C ARG A 83 8.74 14.95 -16.57
N ASP A 84 8.72 15.47 -15.35
CA ASP A 84 7.60 15.29 -14.43
C ASP A 84 6.32 15.92 -14.99
N ASN A 85 6.40 17.10 -15.60
CA ASN A 85 5.26 17.73 -16.26
C ASN A 85 4.75 16.89 -17.44
N HIS A 86 5.65 16.38 -18.28
CA HIS A 86 5.25 15.49 -19.37
C HIS A 86 4.61 14.18 -18.86
N LEU A 87 5.11 13.61 -17.77
CA LEU A 87 4.54 12.40 -17.18
C LEU A 87 3.13 12.63 -16.60
N ARG A 88 2.81 13.85 -16.14
CA ARG A 88 1.46 14.17 -15.65
C ARG A 88 0.44 14.41 -16.76
N SER A 89 0.88 14.71 -17.98
CA SER A 89 -0.02 15.01 -19.10
C SER A 89 -0.83 13.79 -19.56
N ALA A 90 -1.80 14.05 -20.45
CA ALA A 90 -2.63 13.03 -21.09
C ALA A 90 -1.85 12.02 -21.96
N ASP A 91 -0.58 12.29 -22.29
CA ASP A 91 0.28 11.35 -23.00
C ASP A 91 0.75 10.19 -22.09
N PHE A 92 0.61 10.36 -20.76
CA PHE A 92 1.04 9.40 -19.74
C PHE A 92 -0.04 9.18 -18.67
N PHE A 93 0.10 9.80 -17.49
CA PHE A 93 -0.77 9.52 -16.35
C PHE A 93 -2.13 10.25 -16.41
N ASP A 94 -2.25 11.32 -17.21
CA ASP A 94 -3.47 12.12 -17.34
C ASP A 94 -4.01 12.64 -15.99
N VAL A 95 -3.15 13.37 -15.27
CA VAL A 95 -3.39 13.85 -13.89
C VAL A 95 -3.04 15.33 -13.68
N GLU A 96 -3.04 16.13 -14.75
CA GLU A 96 -2.92 17.60 -14.70
C GLU A 96 -4.18 18.30 -14.16
#